data_AF-A0A916LWM5-F1
#
_entry.id   AF-A0A916LWM5-F1
#
_cell.length_a   1.000
_cell.length_b   1.000
_cell.length_c   1.000
_cell.angle_alpha   90.00
_cell.angle_beta   90.00
_cell.angle_gamma   90.00
#
_symmetry.space_group_name_H-M   'P 1'
#
loop_
_entity.id
_entity.type
_entity.pdbx_description
1 polymer ?
#
loop_
_entity_poly.entity_id
_entity_poly.type
_entity_poly.pdbx_seq_one_letter_code
_entity_poly.pdbx_strand_id
1 'polypeptide(L)'
;STLNPIHQDLKQRLSMAESELSAIDAKLRQLGSVIGRKEGELRNIPTEKLKLAELEKERDAHRTIYEQLLARQGQSEVSKQMEVEDKATNFRIVDPAVVPTKPVSPNRVRLILLGILAGFAGAAGIVFLRETIDTSVRESATIKQMGLEVIAVIPRIFNAAEEERIKKRDRLVYIIAGSYMLIIVSALIHEVMGFTLLESLINQFGFTL
;
A
#
# COMPACT_ATOMS: atom_id res chain seq x y z
N SER A 1 -30.14 101.32 49.94
CA SER A 1 -29.28 100.12 49.83
C SER A 1 -28.56 99.85 51.14
N THR A 2 -29.16 99.06 52.03
CA THR A 2 -28.46 98.52 53.21
C THR A 2 -28.48 97.01 53.06
N LEU A 3 -27.38 96.49 52.52
CA LEU A 3 -27.14 95.07 52.36
C LEU A 3 -27.08 94.45 53.77
N ASN A 4 -28.06 93.58 54.09
CA ASN A 4 -28.14 92.93 55.39
C ASN A 4 -27.08 91.81 55.49
N PRO A 5 -26.10 91.91 56.40
CA PRO A 5 -24.98 90.97 56.50
C PRO A 5 -25.41 89.53 56.82
N ILE A 6 -26.57 89.34 57.49
CA ILE A 6 -27.12 88.01 57.80
C ILE A 6 -27.55 87.28 56.51
N HIS A 7 -28.13 88.00 55.54
CA HIS A 7 -28.54 87.40 54.26
C HIS A 7 -27.34 86.98 53.41
N GLN A 8 -26.21 87.68 53.54
CA GLN A 8 -24.99 87.37 52.80
C GLN A 8 -24.30 86.12 53.36
N ASP A 9 -24.23 85.98 54.69
CA ASP A 9 -23.70 84.77 55.36
C ASP A 9 -24.53 83.52 55.04
N LEU A 10 -25.86 83.61 55.11
CA LEU A 10 -26.75 82.49 54.76
C LEU A 10 -26.58 82.05 53.30
N LYS A 11 -26.42 83.00 52.36
CA LYS A 11 -26.21 82.69 50.94
C LYS A 11 -24.83 82.05 50.70
N GLN A 12 -23.81 82.47 51.44
CA GLN A 12 -22.48 81.87 51.40
C GLN A 12 -22.49 80.44 51.96
N ARG A 13 -23.16 80.20 53.10
CA ARG A 13 -23.33 78.86 53.67
C ARG A 13 -24.11 77.93 52.75
N LEU A 14 -25.17 78.42 52.12
CA LEU A 14 -25.93 77.66 51.13
C LEU A 14 -25.05 77.26 49.94
N SER A 15 -24.28 78.20 49.38
CA SER A 15 -23.36 77.92 48.28
C SER A 15 -22.24 76.94 48.67
N MET A 16 -21.71 77.04 49.91
CA MET A 16 -20.75 76.07 50.44
C MET A 16 -21.36 74.68 50.57
N ALA A 17 -22.57 74.56 51.12
CA ALA A 17 -23.29 73.30 51.25
C ALA A 17 -23.66 72.69 49.88
N GLU A 18 -24.06 73.50 48.90
CA GLU A 18 -24.32 73.06 47.51
C GLU A 18 -23.04 72.53 46.84
N SER A 19 -21.90 73.19 47.06
CA SER A 19 -20.59 72.75 46.56
C SER A 19 -20.16 71.43 47.21
N GLU A 20 -20.36 71.30 48.52
CA GLU A 20 -20.06 70.06 49.26
C GLU A 20 -20.96 68.90 48.82
N LEU A 21 -22.26 69.16 48.60
CA LEU A 21 -23.20 68.20 48.03
C LEU A 21 -22.74 67.74 46.64
N SER A 22 -22.37 68.67 45.77
CA SER A 22 -21.87 68.38 44.42
C SER A 22 -20.58 67.54 44.44
N ALA A 23 -19.66 67.84 45.37
CA ALA A 23 -18.44 67.07 45.56
C ALA A 23 -18.73 65.64 46.05
N ILE A 24 -19.68 65.47 46.98
CA ILE A 24 -20.11 64.17 47.46
C ILE A 24 -20.79 63.37 46.33
N ASP A 25 -21.66 63.99 45.55
CA ASP A 25 -22.32 63.37 44.39
C ASP A 25 -21.31 62.94 43.33
N ALA A 26 -20.32 63.77 43.02
CA ALA A 26 -19.23 63.42 42.12
C ALA A 26 -18.44 62.21 42.64
N LYS A 27 -18.17 62.16 43.95
CA LYS A 27 -17.49 61.03 44.59
C LYS A 27 -18.33 59.75 44.57
N LEU A 28 -19.65 59.86 44.78
CA LEU A 28 -20.62 58.76 44.67
C LEU A 28 -20.64 58.19 43.25
N ARG A 29 -20.70 59.04 42.22
CA ARG A 29 -20.64 58.62 40.80
C ARG A 29 -19.30 57.96 40.48
N GLN A 30 -18.19 58.51 40.96
CA GLN A 30 -16.87 57.92 40.78
C GLN A 30 -16.80 56.53 41.44
N LEU A 31 -17.22 56.39 42.70
CA LEU A 31 -17.25 55.11 43.41
C LEU A 31 -18.17 54.11 42.72
N GLY A 32 -19.36 54.52 42.27
CA GLY A 32 -20.26 53.67 41.48
C GLY A 32 -19.60 53.17 40.19
N SER A 33 -18.86 54.04 39.48
CA SER A 33 -18.11 53.63 38.28
C SER A 33 -16.96 52.66 38.58
N VAL A 34 -16.33 52.78 39.74
CA VAL A 34 -15.25 51.87 40.17
C VAL A 34 -15.83 50.52 40.57
N ILE A 35 -16.94 50.51 41.32
CA ILE A 35 -17.67 49.29 41.69
C ILE A 35 -18.12 48.55 40.43
N GLY A 36 -18.77 49.23 39.48
CA GLY A 36 -19.22 48.59 38.23
C GLY A 36 -18.08 48.00 37.40
N ARG A 37 -16.91 48.68 37.34
CA ARG A 37 -15.70 48.11 36.71
C ARG A 37 -15.20 46.87 37.43
N LYS A 38 -15.12 46.92 38.76
CA LYS A 38 -14.65 45.79 39.58
C LYS A 38 -15.60 44.60 39.52
N GLU A 39 -16.91 44.81 39.52
CA GLU A 39 -17.90 43.76 39.29
C GLU A 39 -17.77 43.14 37.90
N GLY A 40 -17.48 43.94 36.87
CA GLY A 40 -17.16 43.45 35.54
C GLY A 40 -15.92 42.54 35.49
N GLU A 41 -14.83 42.95 36.16
CA GLU A 41 -13.62 42.14 36.31
C GLU A 41 -13.91 40.83 37.07
N LEU A 42 -14.64 40.90 38.19
CA LEU A 42 -15.02 39.74 38.99
C LEU A 42 -15.88 38.73 38.20
N ARG A 43 -16.69 39.18 37.24
CA ARG A 43 -17.48 38.29 36.37
C ARG A 43 -16.63 37.46 35.40
N ASN A 44 -15.43 37.92 35.05
CA ASN A 44 -14.53 37.21 34.14
C ASN A 44 -13.55 36.26 34.87
N ILE A 45 -13.32 36.45 36.17
CA ILE A 45 -12.45 35.55 36.96
C ILE A 45 -12.89 34.07 36.90
N PRO A 46 -14.19 33.71 37.00
CA PRO A 46 -14.62 32.32 36.91
C PRO A 46 -14.27 31.67 35.57
N THR A 47 -14.42 32.38 34.44
CA THR A 47 -14.14 31.82 33.11
C THR A 47 -12.65 31.60 32.89
N GLU A 48 -11.81 32.53 33.36
CA GLU A 48 -10.36 32.36 33.32
C GLU A 48 -9.88 31.19 34.18
N LYS A 49 -10.45 31.03 35.39
CA LYS A 49 -10.16 29.88 36.26
C LYS A 49 -10.58 28.55 35.65
N LEU A 50 -11.74 28.50 34.99
CA LEU A 50 -12.21 27.31 34.27
C LEU A 50 -11.26 26.96 33.13
N LYS A 51 -10.85 27.94 32.33
CA LYS A 51 -9.90 27.74 31.23
C LYS A 51 -8.54 27.27 31.73
N LEU A 52 -8.05 27.81 32.84
CA LEU A 52 -6.81 27.34 33.46
C LEU A 52 -6.93 25.88 33.92
N ALA A 53 -8.02 25.52 34.60
CA ALA A 53 -8.25 24.15 35.05
C ALA A 53 -8.36 23.15 33.89
N GLU A 54 -8.96 23.56 32.77
CA GLU A 54 -9.02 22.77 31.54
C GLU A 54 -7.63 22.53 30.96
N LEU A 55 -6.82 23.59 30.83
CA LEU A 55 -5.43 23.49 30.34
C LEU A 55 -4.54 22.65 31.27
N GLU A 56 -4.73 22.75 32.58
CA GLU A 56 -4.01 21.92 33.55
C GLU A 56 -4.34 20.43 33.38
N LYS A 57 -5.63 20.11 33.18
CA LYS A 57 -6.07 18.74 32.91
C LYS A 57 -5.51 18.20 31.60
N GLU A 58 -5.50 19.02 30.54
CA GLU A 58 -4.94 18.64 29.24
C GLU A 58 -3.43 18.39 29.34
N ARG A 59 -2.69 19.28 30.02
CA ARG A 59 -1.26 19.10 30.31
C ARG A 59 -0.99 17.79 31.04
N ASP A 60 -1.78 17.47 32.07
CA ASP A 60 -1.57 16.27 32.88
C ASP A 60 -1.87 14.98 32.08
N ALA A 61 -2.87 15.02 31.20
CA ALA A 61 -3.14 13.91 30.27
C ALA A 61 -1.97 13.69 29.30
N HIS A 62 -1.45 14.76 28.69
CA HIS A 62 -0.29 14.67 27.78
C HIS A 62 0.97 14.19 28.48
N ARG A 63 1.22 14.67 29.71
CA ARG A 63 2.34 14.22 30.53
C ARG A 63 2.26 12.71 30.81
N THR A 64 1.08 12.22 31.17
CA THR A 64 0.86 10.79 31.43
C THR A 64 1.13 9.95 30.18
N ILE A 65 0.65 10.38 29.01
CA ILE A 65 0.91 9.68 27.74
C ILE A 65 2.40 9.69 27.41
N TYR A 66 3.08 10.83 27.59
CA TYR A 66 4.51 10.95 27.37
C TYR A 66 5.33 9.98 28.25
N GLU A 67 5.01 9.92 29.55
CA GLU A 67 5.67 9.02 30.49
C GLU A 67 5.43 7.53 30.11
N GLN A 68 4.22 7.18 29.65
CA GLN A 68 3.93 5.83 29.15
C GLN A 68 4.72 5.48 27.88
N LEU A 69 4.84 6.42 26.94
CA LEU A 69 5.62 6.23 25.72
C LEU A 69 7.10 6.06 26.03
N LEU A 70 7.64 6.88 26.94
CA LEU A 70 9.03 6.76 27.39
C LEU A 70 9.30 5.41 28.05
N ALA A 71 8.38 4.93 28.90
CA ALA A 71 8.48 3.61 29.51
C ALA A 71 8.46 2.47 28.47
N ARG A 72 7.57 2.54 27.48
CA ARG A 72 7.50 1.57 26.37
C ARG A 72 8.75 1.59 25.51
N GLN A 73 9.32 2.76 25.25
CA GLN A 73 10.59 2.87 24.53
C GLN A 73 11.71 2.17 25.29
N GLY A 74 11.85 2.44 26.60
CA GLY A 74 12.84 1.77 27.44
C GLY A 74 12.64 0.24 27.46
N GLN A 75 11.40 -0.24 27.56
CA GLN A 75 11.11 -1.68 27.48
C GLN A 75 11.49 -2.27 26.12
N SER A 76 11.24 -1.56 25.01
CA SER A 76 11.60 -2.02 23.67
C SER A 76 13.11 -2.06 23.47
N GLU A 77 13.85 -1.07 23.99
CA GLU A 77 15.31 -1.04 23.94
C GLU A 77 15.90 -2.18 24.78
N VAL A 78 15.38 -2.43 25.98
CA VAL A 78 15.77 -3.58 26.81
C VAL A 78 15.44 -4.89 26.10
N SER A 79 14.23 -5.03 25.54
CA SER A 79 13.84 -6.25 24.81
C SER A 79 14.73 -6.50 23.60
N LYS A 80 15.11 -5.44 22.88
CA LYS A 80 16.04 -5.53 21.74
C LYS A 80 17.45 -5.94 22.20
N GLN A 81 17.93 -5.36 23.29
CA GLN A 81 19.23 -5.73 23.87
C GLN A 81 19.22 -7.18 24.36
N MET A 82 18.13 -7.62 25.01
CA MET A 82 17.93 -9.01 25.41
C MET A 82 17.86 -9.94 24.21
N GLU A 83 17.17 -9.59 23.12
CA GLU A 83 17.16 -10.42 21.90
C GLU A 83 18.55 -10.55 21.28
N VAL A 84 19.36 -9.47 21.32
CA VAL A 84 20.75 -9.50 20.86
C VAL A 84 21.63 -10.33 21.80
N GLU A 85 21.43 -10.24 23.12
CA GLU A 85 22.16 -11.02 24.13
C GLU A 85 21.76 -12.49 24.16
N ASP A 86 20.48 -12.82 24.03
CA ASP A 86 19.97 -14.19 23.91
C ASP A 86 20.44 -14.84 22.60
N LYS A 87 20.57 -14.07 21.51
CA LYS A 87 21.26 -14.53 20.29
C LYS A 87 22.78 -14.64 20.47
N ALA A 88 23.37 -14.01 21.48
CA ALA A 88 24.81 -14.08 21.75
C ALA A 88 25.18 -15.12 22.84
N THR A 89 24.21 -15.57 23.65
CA THR A 89 24.44 -16.46 24.79
C THR A 89 23.81 -17.83 24.55
N ASN A 90 24.67 -18.77 24.12
CA ASN A 90 24.42 -20.21 24.05
C ASN A 90 23.28 -20.68 23.13
N PHE A 91 23.51 -20.64 21.83
CA PHE A 91 22.84 -21.57 20.92
C PHE A 91 23.22 -23.02 21.28
N ARG A 92 22.37 -23.71 22.03
CA ARG A 92 22.32 -25.18 21.99
C ARG A 92 21.19 -25.56 21.04
N ILE A 93 21.56 -26.05 19.87
CA ILE A 93 20.64 -26.56 18.85
C ILE A 93 19.90 -27.76 19.47
N VAL A 94 18.65 -27.57 19.89
CA VAL A 94 17.79 -28.68 20.38
C VAL A 94 16.98 -29.27 19.23
N ASP A 95 16.58 -28.44 18.26
CA ASP A 95 15.93 -28.88 17.02
C ASP A 95 16.33 -27.93 15.88
N PRO A 96 17.16 -28.35 14.93
CA PRO A 96 17.56 -27.52 13.80
C PRO A 96 16.34 -27.17 12.94
N ALA A 97 16.34 -25.96 12.36
CA ALA A 97 15.27 -25.54 11.46
C ALA A 97 15.20 -26.48 10.25
N VAL A 98 14.11 -27.24 10.15
CA VAL A 98 13.87 -28.10 8.98
C VAL A 98 13.59 -27.19 7.79
N VAL A 99 14.59 -27.00 6.95
CA VAL A 99 14.43 -26.36 5.64
C VAL A 99 13.34 -27.12 4.88
N PRO A 100 12.31 -26.45 4.36
CA PRO A 100 11.23 -27.12 3.66
C PRO A 100 11.79 -27.76 2.37
N THR A 101 11.96 -29.08 2.41
CA THR A 101 12.38 -29.93 1.28
C THR A 101 11.45 -29.86 0.06
N LYS A 102 10.28 -29.22 0.19
CA LYS A 102 9.30 -29.07 -0.88
C LYS A 102 8.77 -27.63 -0.95
N PRO A 103 8.75 -27.00 -2.14
CA PRO A 103 8.19 -25.67 -2.32
C PRO A 103 6.72 -25.61 -1.87
N VAL A 104 6.38 -24.61 -1.03
CA VAL A 104 5.03 -24.40 -0.47
C VAL A 104 4.04 -23.88 -1.54
N SER A 105 4.55 -23.25 -2.60
CA SER A 105 3.76 -22.79 -3.75
C SER A 105 4.67 -22.40 -4.93
N PRO A 106 4.20 -22.45 -6.20
CA PRO A 106 3.06 -23.20 -6.75
C PRO A 106 3.44 -24.65 -7.10
N ASN A 107 2.44 -25.53 -7.21
CA ASN A 107 2.62 -26.93 -7.65
C ASN A 107 3.09 -27.00 -9.11
N ARG A 108 4.42 -27.00 -9.31
CA ARG A 108 5.11 -26.94 -10.61
C ARG A 108 4.60 -27.99 -11.61
N VAL A 109 4.35 -29.22 -11.14
CA VAL A 109 3.79 -30.32 -11.96
C VAL A 109 2.44 -29.93 -12.58
N ARG A 110 1.56 -29.28 -11.81
CA ARG A 110 0.24 -28.86 -12.29
C ARG A 110 0.33 -27.73 -13.32
N LEU A 111 1.28 -26.81 -13.14
CA LEU A 111 1.51 -25.70 -14.08
C LEU A 111 2.01 -26.20 -15.44
N ILE A 112 2.96 -27.14 -15.43
CA ILE A 112 3.50 -27.76 -16.66
C ILE A 112 2.42 -28.54 -17.40
N LEU A 113 1.63 -29.37 -16.68
CA LEU A 113 0.51 -30.10 -17.27
C LEU A 113 -0.51 -29.16 -17.94
N LEU A 114 -0.86 -28.06 -17.27
CA LEU A 114 -1.76 -27.05 -17.82
C LEU A 114 -1.15 -26.33 -19.03
N GLY A 115 0.15 -26.04 -19.01
CA GLY A 115 0.86 -25.43 -20.13
C GLY A 115 0.88 -26.31 -21.38
N ILE A 116 1.13 -27.62 -21.23
CA ILE A 116 1.10 -28.59 -22.33
C ILE A 116 -0.32 -28.69 -22.92
N LEU A 117 -1.34 -28.80 -22.05
CA LEU A 117 -2.74 -28.85 -22.47
C LEU A 117 -3.16 -27.57 -23.23
N ALA A 118 -2.79 -26.40 -22.72
CA ALA A 118 -3.09 -25.12 -23.36
C ALA A 118 -2.34 -24.97 -24.70
N GLY A 119 -1.08 -25.41 -24.77
CA GLY A 119 -0.30 -25.40 -26.01
C GLY A 119 -0.89 -26.31 -27.08
N PHE A 120 -1.32 -27.51 -26.72
CA PHE A 120 -1.97 -28.44 -27.65
C PHE A 120 -3.32 -27.91 -28.14
N ALA A 121 -4.14 -27.39 -27.22
CA ALA A 121 -5.42 -26.77 -27.55
C ALA A 121 -5.24 -25.54 -28.48
N GLY A 122 -4.24 -24.71 -28.20
CA GLY A 122 -3.89 -23.56 -29.04
C GLY A 122 -3.42 -23.96 -30.44
N ALA A 123 -2.55 -24.96 -30.54
CA ALA A 123 -2.08 -25.47 -31.83
C ALA A 123 -3.22 -26.07 -32.66
N ALA A 124 -4.05 -26.92 -32.04
CA ALA A 124 -5.24 -27.48 -32.69
C ALA A 124 -6.22 -26.39 -33.14
N GLY A 125 -6.45 -25.38 -32.29
CA GLY A 125 -7.29 -24.23 -32.61
C GLY A 125 -6.77 -23.43 -33.80
N ILE A 126 -5.46 -23.17 -33.87
CA ILE A 126 -4.84 -22.45 -35.00
C ILE A 126 -4.94 -23.27 -36.29
N VAL A 127 -4.70 -24.59 -36.24
CA VAL A 127 -4.84 -25.46 -37.41
C VAL A 127 -6.29 -25.50 -37.88
N PHE A 128 -7.24 -25.67 -36.98
CA PHE A 128 -8.68 -25.69 -37.29
C PHE A 128 -9.15 -24.35 -37.88
N LEU A 129 -8.72 -23.24 -37.30
CA LEU A 129 -9.04 -21.90 -37.81
C LEU A 129 -8.44 -21.68 -39.20
N ARG A 130 -7.20 -22.10 -39.42
CA ARG A 130 -6.55 -22.03 -40.73
C ARG A 130 -7.29 -22.88 -41.77
N GLU A 131 -7.66 -24.10 -41.41
CA GLU A 131 -8.40 -25.01 -42.31
C GLU A 131 -9.79 -24.44 -42.65
N THR A 132 -10.49 -23.86 -41.69
CA THR A 132 -11.80 -23.25 -41.91
C THR A 132 -11.74 -22.02 -42.82
N ILE A 133 -10.63 -21.28 -42.79
CA ILE A 133 -10.40 -20.09 -43.64
C ILE A 133 -9.86 -20.49 -45.03
N ASP A 134 -9.22 -21.66 -45.17
CA ASP A 134 -8.66 -22.15 -46.44
C ASP A 134 -9.73 -22.87 -47.27
N THR A 135 -10.44 -22.14 -48.14
CA THR A 135 -11.42 -22.70 -49.10
C THR A 135 -10.76 -23.42 -50.29
N SER A 136 -9.69 -24.16 -50.06
CA SER A 136 -8.96 -24.90 -51.12
C SER A 136 -9.46 -26.34 -51.20
N VAL A 137 -10.15 -26.68 -52.30
CA VAL A 137 -10.58 -28.06 -52.58
C VAL A 137 -9.36 -28.89 -52.99
N ARG A 138 -8.81 -29.68 -52.05
CA ARG A 138 -7.62 -30.51 -52.28
C ARG A 138 -7.93 -31.96 -52.60
N GLU A 139 -9.14 -32.42 -52.31
CA GLU A 139 -9.52 -33.82 -52.45
C GLU A 139 -10.56 -34.00 -53.57
N SER A 140 -10.32 -34.96 -54.46
CA SER A 140 -11.20 -35.24 -55.61
C SER A 140 -12.56 -35.81 -55.19
N ALA A 141 -12.66 -36.35 -53.97
CA ALA A 141 -13.91 -36.84 -53.38
C ALA A 141 -14.90 -35.68 -53.07
N THR A 142 -14.40 -34.51 -52.68
CA THR A 142 -15.21 -33.32 -52.42
C THR A 142 -15.88 -32.80 -53.69
N ILE A 143 -15.23 -32.96 -54.86
CA ILE A 143 -15.77 -32.57 -56.18
C ILE A 143 -16.92 -33.49 -56.60
N LYS A 144 -16.86 -34.79 -56.27
CA LYS A 144 -17.96 -35.73 -56.52
C LYS A 144 -19.23 -35.41 -55.72
N GLN A 145 -19.09 -34.90 -54.50
CA GLN A 145 -20.25 -34.45 -53.68
C GLN A 145 -20.94 -33.21 -54.27
N MET A 146 -20.24 -32.41 -55.07
CA MET A 146 -20.81 -31.26 -55.78
C MET A 146 -21.50 -31.64 -57.11
N GLY A 147 -21.62 -32.94 -57.43
CA GLY A 147 -22.32 -33.43 -58.62
C GLY A 147 -21.52 -33.35 -59.92
N LEU A 148 -20.20 -33.13 -59.84
CA LEU A 148 -19.31 -33.07 -60.99
C LEU A 148 -18.52 -34.37 -61.14
N GLU A 149 -18.54 -34.96 -62.33
CA GLU A 149 -17.80 -36.18 -62.64
C GLU A 149 -16.32 -35.88 -62.96
N VAL A 150 -15.41 -36.52 -62.24
CA VAL A 150 -13.95 -36.32 -62.40
C VAL A 150 -13.45 -37.18 -63.56
N ILE A 151 -13.25 -36.56 -64.72
CA ILE A 151 -12.87 -37.23 -65.98
C ILE A 151 -11.39 -37.66 -65.99
N ALA A 152 -10.50 -36.89 -65.36
CA ALA A 152 -9.08 -37.20 -65.25
C ALA A 152 -8.45 -36.51 -64.03
N VAL A 153 -7.49 -37.17 -63.38
CA VAL A 153 -6.65 -36.58 -62.33
C VAL A 153 -5.28 -36.31 -62.92
N ILE A 154 -4.89 -35.05 -63.03
CA ILE A 154 -3.56 -34.67 -63.50
C ILE A 154 -2.58 -34.83 -62.33
N PRO A 155 -1.61 -35.76 -62.41
CA PRO A 155 -0.58 -35.86 -61.39
C PRO A 155 0.24 -34.57 -61.40
N ARG A 156 0.45 -33.97 -60.22
CA ARG A 156 1.39 -32.85 -60.08
C ARG A 156 2.80 -33.35 -60.34
N ILE A 157 3.39 -32.94 -61.46
CA ILE A 157 4.79 -33.18 -61.78
C ILE A 157 5.56 -31.97 -61.25
N PHE A 158 6.34 -32.17 -60.18
CA PHE A 158 7.15 -31.11 -59.58
C PHE A 158 8.37 -30.84 -60.45
N ASN A 159 8.63 -29.58 -60.80
CA ASN A 159 9.91 -29.19 -61.40
C ASN A 159 11.02 -29.27 -60.33
N ALA A 160 12.25 -29.63 -60.71
CA ALA A 160 13.38 -29.71 -59.77
C ALA A 160 13.59 -28.42 -58.96
N ALA A 161 13.31 -27.25 -59.57
CA ALA A 161 13.36 -25.95 -58.89
C ALA A 161 12.21 -25.72 -57.88
N GLU A 162 11.04 -26.32 -58.07
CA GLU A 162 9.91 -26.25 -57.13
C GLU A 162 10.11 -27.21 -55.95
N GLU A 163 10.66 -28.39 -56.21
CA GLU A 163 10.98 -29.37 -55.18
C GLU A 163 12.03 -28.81 -54.20
N GLU A 164 13.04 -28.10 -54.70
CA GLU A 164 13.98 -27.38 -53.83
C GLU A 164 13.32 -26.28 -52.98
N ARG A 165 12.35 -25.55 -53.53
CA ARG A 165 11.64 -24.48 -52.79
C ARG A 165 10.79 -25.06 -51.67
N ILE A 166 10.10 -26.17 -51.93
CA ILE A 166 9.30 -26.88 -50.92
C ILE A 166 10.22 -27.43 -49.83
N LYS A 167 11.32 -28.12 -50.18
CA LYS A 167 12.31 -28.61 -49.22
C LYS A 167 12.91 -27.48 -48.37
N LYS A 168 13.21 -26.31 -48.95
CA LYS A 168 13.72 -25.13 -48.22
C LYS A 168 12.67 -24.58 -47.24
N ARG A 169 11.40 -24.48 -47.65
CA ARG A 169 10.31 -24.00 -46.80
C ARG A 169 10.02 -24.96 -45.65
N ASP A 170 9.90 -26.25 -45.94
CA ASP A 170 9.62 -27.27 -44.94
C ASP A 170 10.78 -27.39 -43.94
N ARG A 171 12.03 -27.29 -44.41
CA ARG A 171 13.20 -27.24 -43.52
C ARG A 171 13.16 -26.07 -42.55
N LEU A 172 12.73 -24.87 -42.98
CA LEU A 172 12.57 -23.73 -42.08
C LEU A 172 11.49 -23.99 -41.04
N VAL A 173 10.36 -24.60 -41.43
CA VAL A 173 9.28 -24.97 -40.51
C VAL A 173 9.78 -26.01 -39.49
N TYR A 174 10.51 -27.04 -39.92
CA TYR A 174 11.09 -28.03 -39.00
C TYR A 174 12.16 -27.42 -38.07
N ILE A 175 12.95 -26.45 -38.53
CA ILE A 175 13.92 -25.73 -37.69
C ILE A 175 13.21 -24.91 -36.62
N ILE A 176 12.12 -24.20 -36.97
CA ILE A 176 11.34 -23.39 -36.03
C ILE A 176 10.60 -24.28 -35.02
N ALA A 177 10.00 -25.39 -35.48
CA ALA A 177 9.36 -26.36 -34.60
C ALA A 177 10.38 -27.02 -33.66
N GLY A 178 11.56 -27.37 -34.18
CA GLY A 178 12.66 -27.94 -33.40
C GLY A 178 13.23 -26.96 -32.37
N SER A 179 13.38 -25.68 -32.72
CA SER A 179 13.85 -24.66 -31.76
C SER A 179 12.82 -24.40 -30.66
N TYR A 180 11.52 -24.39 -30.98
CA TYR A 180 10.46 -24.29 -29.99
C TYR A 180 10.45 -25.51 -29.04
N MET A 181 10.63 -26.72 -29.57
CA MET A 181 10.74 -27.95 -28.77
C MET A 181 11.97 -27.92 -27.85
N LEU A 182 13.11 -27.43 -28.36
CA LEU A 182 14.34 -27.27 -27.56
C LEU A 182 14.17 -26.23 -26.43
N ILE A 183 13.47 -25.13 -26.67
CA ILE A 183 13.19 -24.12 -25.63
C ILE A 183 12.31 -24.71 -24.53
N ILE A 184 11.28 -25.49 -24.88
CA ILE A 184 10.42 -26.17 -23.90
C ILE A 184 11.21 -27.18 -23.08
N VAL A 185 12.03 -28.02 -23.74
CA VAL A 185 12.87 -29.01 -23.06
C VAL A 185 13.93 -28.33 -22.20
N SER A 186 14.53 -27.23 -22.66
CA SER A 186 15.51 -26.45 -21.88
C SER A 186 14.87 -25.78 -20.66
N ALA A 187 13.67 -25.21 -20.79
CA ALA A 187 12.92 -24.66 -19.66
C ALA A 187 12.57 -25.75 -18.64
N LEU A 188 12.16 -26.93 -19.13
CA LEU A 188 11.87 -28.10 -18.30
C LEU A 188 13.13 -28.62 -17.58
N ILE A 189 14.27 -28.67 -18.26
CA ILE A 189 15.56 -29.01 -17.67
C ILE A 189 15.98 -27.96 -16.64
N HIS A 190 15.89 -26.68 -16.95
CA HIS A 190 16.26 -25.59 -16.04
C HIS A 190 15.38 -25.59 -14.78
N GLU A 191 14.10 -25.92 -14.91
CA GLU A 191 13.17 -26.00 -13.78
C GLU A 191 13.39 -27.26 -12.92
N VAL A 192 13.73 -28.40 -13.54
CA VAL A 192 14.10 -29.65 -12.85
C VAL A 192 15.48 -29.54 -12.20
N MET A 193 16.42 -28.82 -12.83
CA MET A 193 17.80 -28.64 -12.37
C MET A 193 17.97 -27.48 -11.39
N GLY A 194 17.03 -26.53 -11.36
CA GLY A 194 17.12 -25.29 -10.57
C GLY A 194 17.15 -25.49 -9.05
N PHE A 195 16.82 -26.67 -8.55
CA PHE A 195 17.05 -27.05 -7.15
C PHE A 195 18.14 -28.13 -7.01
N THR A 196 18.26 -29.06 -7.95
CA THR A 196 19.24 -30.16 -7.84
C THR A 196 20.67 -29.73 -8.11
N LEU A 197 20.96 -28.74 -8.97
CA LEU A 197 22.33 -28.28 -9.21
C LEU A 197 22.87 -27.43 -8.05
N LEU A 198 22.04 -26.54 -7.50
CA LEU A 198 22.46 -25.68 -6.39
C LEU A 198 22.66 -26.51 -5.12
N GLU A 199 21.74 -27.45 -4.84
CA GLU A 199 21.90 -28.42 -3.75
C GLU A 199 23.05 -29.40 -4.02
N SER A 200 23.22 -29.93 -5.24
CA SER A 200 24.33 -30.84 -5.57
C SER A 200 25.71 -30.16 -5.46
N LEU A 201 25.83 -28.88 -5.82
CA LEU A 201 27.06 -28.12 -5.64
C LEU A 201 27.34 -27.86 -4.15
N ILE A 202 26.33 -27.45 -3.38
CA ILE A 202 26.47 -27.22 -1.94
C ILE A 202 26.78 -28.52 -1.18
N ASN A 203 26.17 -29.64 -1.57
CA ASN A 203 26.36 -30.94 -0.92
C ASN A 203 27.71 -31.60 -1.32
N GLN A 204 28.26 -31.27 -2.49
CA GLN A 204 29.62 -31.69 -2.88
C GLN A 204 30.72 -30.87 -2.17
N PHE A 205 30.42 -29.65 -1.73
CA PHE A 205 31.34 -28.81 -0.95
C PHE A 205 31.24 -29.00 0.58
N GLY A 206 30.50 -30.01 1.05
CA GLY A 206 30.66 -30.52 2.42
C GLY A 206 30.35 -29.53 3.55
N PHE A 207 29.41 -28.60 3.35
CA PHE A 207 28.87 -27.79 4.45
C PHE A 207 27.54 -28.39 4.90
N THR A 208 27.63 -29.36 5.81
CA THR A 208 26.51 -29.72 6.68
C THR A 208 26.28 -28.57 7.65
N LEU A 209 25.18 -27.84 7.50
CA LEU A 209 24.54 -27.11 8.59
C LEU A 209 23.02 -27.15 8.43
#